data_AF-A0A948XJZ4-F1
#
_entry.id   AF-A0A948XJZ4-F1
#
_cell.length_a   1.000
_cell.length_b   1.000
_cell.length_c   1.000
_cell.angle_alpha   90.00
_cell.angle_beta   90.00
_cell.angle_gamma   90.00
#
_symmetry.space_group_name_H-M   'P 1'
#
loop_
_entity.id
_entity.type
_entity.pdbx_description
1 polymer ?
#
loop_
_entity_poly.entity_id
_entity_poly.type
_entity_poly.pdbx_seq_one_letter_code
_entity_poly.pdbx_strand_id
1 'polypeptide(L)'
;MTLDKLYKIILDRKMNLPKGSYTASLFKEGKDRIIQKVGEESTEVVIAAKNENKTQIIYEVADLWFHILILLAEMKITPREILDELEKRRIKAV
;
A
#
# COMPACT_ATOMS: atom_id res chain seq x y z
N MET A 1 6.47 13.49 1.89
CA MET A 1 5.13 12.86 1.78
C MET A 1 4.88 12.05 3.05
N THR A 2 3.65 11.94 3.56
CA THR A 2 3.31 11.04 4.69
C THR A 2 2.27 10.01 4.24
N LEU A 3 2.14 8.90 4.98
CA LEU A 3 1.13 7.86 4.68
C LEU A 3 -0.29 8.44 4.69
N ASP A 4 -0.64 9.28 5.67
CA ASP A 4 -1.95 9.93 5.72
C ASP A 4 -2.20 10.88 4.53
N LYS A 5 -1.19 11.65 4.12
CA LYS A 5 -1.31 12.54 2.95
C LYS A 5 -1.52 11.73 1.66
N LEU A 6 -0.76 10.64 1.49
CA LEU A 6 -0.91 9.75 0.34
C LEU A 6 -2.26 9.03 0.34
N TYR A 7 -2.70 8.55 1.50
CA TYR A 7 -4.00 7.90 1.66
C TYR A 7 -5.17 8.83 1.30
N LYS A 8 -5.12 10.11 1.69
CA LYS A 8 -6.12 11.11 1.28
C LYS A 8 -6.17 11.29 -0.24
N ILE A 9 -5.02 11.29 -0.91
CA ILE A 9 -4.96 11.34 -2.39
C ILE A 9 -5.57 10.08 -3.01
N ILE A 10 -5.31 8.90 -2.42
CA ILE A 10 -5.88 7.63 -2.88
C ILE A 10 -7.41 7.64 -2.74
N LEU A 11 -7.94 8.12 -1.61
CA LEU A 11 -9.39 8.27 -1.40
C LEU A 11 -10.02 9.22 -2.41
N ASP A 12 -9.39 10.36 -2.69
CA ASP A 12 -9.85 11.30 -3.71
C ASP A 12 -9.92 10.62 -5.09
N ARG A 13 -8.89 9.86 -5.47
CA ARG A 13 -8.87 9.11 -6.73
C ARG A 13 -9.91 7.99 -6.77
N LYS A 14 -10.21 7.36 -5.63
CA LYS A 14 -11.29 6.36 -5.51
C LYS A 14 -12.66 6.99 -5.77
N MET A 15 -12.91 8.18 -5.23
CA MET A 15 -14.19 8.87 -5.37
C MET A 15 -14.38 9.48 -6.76
N ASN A 16 -13.36 10.14 -7.30
CA ASN A 16 -13.47 10.92 -8.53
C ASN A 16 -13.11 10.14 -9.81
N LEU A 17 -12.43 9.00 -9.68
CA LEU A 17 -12.01 8.12 -10.78
C LEU A 17 -11.45 8.86 -12.03
N PRO A 18 -10.47 9.77 -11.86
CA PRO A 18 -9.95 10.58 -12.96
C PRO A 18 -9.41 9.72 -14.10
N LYS A 19 -9.69 10.13 -15.35
CA LYS A 19 -9.21 9.42 -16.55
C LYS A 19 -7.67 9.40 -16.57
N GLY A 20 -7.09 8.26 -16.94
CA GLY A 20 -5.63 8.07 -17.03
C GLY A 20 -4.92 7.85 -15.70
N SER A 21 -5.62 7.88 -14.56
CA SER A 21 -4.99 7.58 -13.27
C SER A 21 -4.87 6.07 -13.05
N TYR A 22 -3.64 5.60 -12.79
CA TYR A 22 -3.37 4.20 -12.40
C TYR A 22 -4.19 3.78 -11.17
N THR A 23 -4.22 4.61 -10.12
CA THR A 23 -5.02 4.33 -8.92
C THR A 23 -6.52 4.16 -9.26
N ALA A 24 -7.05 4.97 -10.17
CA ALA A 24 -8.45 4.85 -10.58
C ALA A 24 -8.70 3.59 -11.41
N SER A 25 -7.73 3.10 -12.18
CA SER A 25 -7.89 1.83 -12.92
C SER A 25 -7.96 0.64 -11.95
N LEU A 26 -7.11 0.61 -10.93
CA LEU A 26 -7.13 -0.45 -9.91
C LEU A 26 -8.48 -0.52 -9.19
N PHE A 27 -9.07 0.63 -8.82
CA PHE A 27 -10.42 0.63 -8.22
C PHE A 27 -11.52 0.21 -9.20
N LYS A 28 -11.36 0.46 -10.51
CA LYS A 28 -12.29 -0.02 -11.55
C LYS A 28 -12.14 -1.51 -11.82
N GLU A 29 -10.91 -2.03 -11.80
CA GLU A 29 -10.59 -3.46 -11.95
C GLU A 29 -11.05 -4.26 -10.72
N GLY A 30 -11.15 -3.61 -9.56
CA GLY A 30 -11.78 -4.13 -8.35
C GLY A 30 -10.82 -4.78 -7.36
N LYS A 31 -11.39 -5.30 -6.27
CA LYS A 31 -10.66 -5.79 -5.10
C LYS A 31 -9.65 -6.89 -5.42
N ASP A 32 -9.99 -7.83 -6.31
CA ASP A 32 -9.11 -8.97 -6.62
C ASP A 32 -7.82 -8.51 -7.29
N ARG A 33 -7.90 -7.51 -8.17
CA ARG A 33 -6.71 -6.91 -8.79
C ARG A 33 -5.83 -6.21 -7.76
N ILE A 34 -6.43 -5.50 -6.81
CA ILE A 34 -5.71 -4.82 -5.73
C ILE A 34 -4.96 -5.84 -4.86
N ILE A 35 -5.62 -6.94 -4.47
CA ILE A 35 -5.01 -8.03 -3.69
C ILE A 35 -3.87 -8.67 -4.47
N GLN A 36 -4.08 -8.93 -5.77
CA GLN A 36 -3.03 -9.49 -6.62
C GLN A 36 -1.77 -8.62 -6.60
N LYS A 37 -1.89 -7.29 -6.75
CA LYS A 37 -0.74 -6.38 -6.68
C LYS A 37 -0.06 -6.42 -5.32
N VAL A 38 -0.79 -6.48 -4.20
CA VAL A 38 -0.16 -6.63 -2.88
C VAL A 38 0.68 -7.92 -2.79
N GLY A 39 0.21 -9.03 -3.35
CA GLY A 39 0.95 -10.30 -3.39
C GLY A 39 2.18 -10.26 -4.32
N GLU A 40 2.05 -9.59 -5.46
CA GLU A 40 3.13 -9.35 -6.43
C GLU A 40 4.26 -8.55 -5.77
N GLU A 41 3.96 -7.36 -5.23
CA GLU A 41 4.96 -6.49 -4.60
C GLU A 41 5.62 -7.13 -3.39
N SER A 42 4.85 -7.90 -2.61
CA SER A 42 5.41 -8.65 -1.47
C SER A 42 6.46 -9.67 -1.92
N THR A 43 6.22 -10.33 -3.06
CA THR A 43 7.16 -11.30 -3.64
C THR A 43 8.39 -10.59 -4.18
N GLU A 44 8.22 -9.43 -4.81
CA GLU A 44 9.32 -8.62 -5.36
C GLU A 44 10.22 -8.07 -4.24
N VAL A 45 9.66 -7.63 -3.11
CA VAL A 45 10.44 -7.27 -1.91
C VAL A 45 11.31 -8.44 -1.45
N VAL A 46 10.77 -9.67 -1.39
CA VAL A 46 11.52 -10.87 -0.98
C VAL A 46 12.67 -11.14 -1.95
N ILE A 47 12.43 -11.03 -3.26
CA ILE A 47 13.46 -11.23 -4.29
C ILE A 47 14.54 -10.13 -4.19
N ALA A 48 14.15 -8.87 -4.05
CA ALA A 48 15.06 -7.74 -3.91
C ALA A 48 15.96 -7.89 -2.67
N ALA A 49 15.38 -8.34 -1.55
CA ALA A 49 16.11 -8.63 -0.32
C ALA A 49 17.10 -9.78 -0.49
N LYS A 50 16.67 -10.89 -1.11
CA LYS A 50 17.53 -12.04 -1.43
C LYS A 50 18.75 -11.63 -2.28
N ASN A 51 18.55 -10.69 -3.20
CA ASN A 51 19.60 -10.22 -4.10
C ASN A 51 20.46 -9.09 -3.50
N GLU A 52 20.25 -8.72 -2.23
CA GLU A 52 20.96 -7.64 -1.52
C GLU A 52 20.94 -6.30 -2.27
N ASN A 53 19.94 -6.09 -3.14
CA ASN A 53 19.85 -4.90 -3.98
C ASN A 53 19.10 -3.80 -3.24
N LYS A 54 19.85 -2.96 -2.52
CA LYS A 54 19.29 -1.84 -1.74
C LYS A 54 18.32 -0.94 -2.53
N THR A 55 18.65 -0.61 -3.77
CA THR A 55 17.81 0.26 -4.60
C THR A 55 16.47 -0.41 -4.91
N GLN A 56 16.51 -1.70 -5.29
CA GLN A 56 15.30 -2.47 -5.55
C GLN A 56 14.48 -2.64 -4.28
N ILE A 57 15.10 -2.92 -3.14
CA ILE A 57 14.39 -3.05 -1.85
C ILE A 57 13.60 -1.77 -1.54
N ILE A 58 14.23 -0.60 -1.68
CA ILE A 58 13.54 0.69 -1.44
C ILE A 58 12.37 0.87 -2.41
N TYR A 59 12.56 0.50 -3.68
CA TYR A 59 11.53 0.60 -4.70
C TYR A 59 10.32 -0.30 -4.41
N GLU A 60 10.53 -1.61 -4.20
CA GLU A 60 9.43 -2.56 -3.97
C GLU A 60 8.75 -2.37 -2.63
N VAL A 61 9.48 -1.94 -1.59
CA VAL A 61 8.84 -1.61 -0.31
C VAL A 61 7.94 -0.39 -0.45
N ALA A 62 8.34 0.61 -1.24
CA ALA A 62 7.51 1.77 -1.52
C ALA A 62 6.27 1.38 -2.32
N ASP A 63 6.39 0.50 -3.32
CA ASP A 63 5.24 0.06 -4.12
C ASP A 63 4.30 -0.85 -3.33
N LEU A 64 4.84 -1.77 -2.52
CA LEU A 64 4.06 -2.56 -1.57
C LEU A 64 3.28 -1.66 -0.60
N TRP A 65 3.91 -0.64 -0.02
CA TRP A 65 3.22 0.29 0.89
C TRP A 65 2.12 1.07 0.15
N PHE A 66 2.38 1.51 -1.07
CA PHE A 66 1.37 2.17 -1.90
C PHE A 66 0.16 1.26 -2.17
N HIS A 67 0.40 0.01 -2.56
CA HIS A 67 -0.65 -0.98 -2.81
C HIS A 67 -1.40 -1.40 -1.55
N ILE A 68 -0.72 -1.47 -0.39
CA ILE A 68 -1.37 -1.64 0.91
C ILE A 68 -2.31 -0.47 1.20
N LEU A 69 -1.89 0.79 1.00
CA LEU A 69 -2.77 1.94 1.23
C LEU A 69 -4.02 1.92 0.33
N ILE A 70 -3.89 1.45 -0.92
CA ILE A 70 -5.03 1.23 -1.82
C ILE A 70 -5.96 0.15 -1.27
N LEU A 71 -5.42 -0.99 -0.82
CA LEU A 71 -6.19 -2.05 -0.19
C LEU A 71 -6.94 -1.56 1.06
N LEU A 72 -6.26 -0.79 1.92
CA LEU A 72 -6.88 -0.20 3.11
C LEU A 72 -8.03 0.76 2.73
N ALA A 73 -7.85 1.58 1.71
CA ALA A 73 -8.91 2.45 1.17
C ALA A 73 -10.07 1.64 0.57
N GLU A 74 -9.78 0.47 0.00
CA GLU A 74 -10.82 -0.45 -0.48
C GLU A 74 -11.62 -1.06 0.67
N MET A 75 -10.94 -1.42 1.76
CA MET A 75 -11.51 -2.04 2.95
C MET A 75 -12.05 -1.03 3.99
N LYS A 76 -11.98 0.27 3.70
CA LYS A 76 -12.39 1.36 4.62
C LYS A 76 -11.62 1.35 5.95
N ILE A 77 -10.35 0.95 5.91
CA ILE A 77 -9.43 0.97 7.05
C ILE A 77 -8.49 2.15 6.87
N THR A 78 -8.25 2.91 7.93
CA THR A 78 -7.34 4.07 7.91
C THR A 78 -5.89 3.67 8.23
N PRO A 79 -4.89 4.40 7.73
CA PRO A 79 -3.49 4.20 8.15
C PRO A 79 -3.32 4.35 9.66
N ARG A 80 -4.13 5.20 10.30
CA ARG A 80 -4.12 5.42 11.74
C ARG A 80 -4.44 4.14 12.52
N GLU A 81 -5.45 3.37 12.09
CA GLU A 81 -5.79 2.10 12.73
C GLU A 81 -4.63 1.09 12.67
N ILE A 82 -3.87 1.06 11.57
CA ILE A 82 -2.67 0.23 11.43
C ILE A 82 -1.56 0.71 12.38
N LEU A 83 -1.34 2.03 12.47
CA LEU A 83 -0.34 2.60 13.38
C LEU A 83 -0.69 2.33 14.85
N ASP A 84 -1.96 2.42 15.22
CA ASP A 84 -2.42 2.12 16.58
C ASP A 84 -2.19 0.64 16.94
N GLU A 85 -2.34 -0.28 15.97
CA GLU A 85 -1.97 -1.69 16.15
C GLU A 85 -0.46 -1.90 16.27
N LEU A 86 0.35 -1.20 15.46
CA LEU A 86 1.82 -1.26 15.56
C LEU A 86 2.31 -0.72 16.92
N GLU A 87 1.69 0.32 17.46
CA GLU A 87 2.03 0.86 18.78
C GLU A 87 1.77 -0.16 19.89
N LYS A 88 0.65 -0.90 19.82
CA LYS A 88 0.38 -2.01 20.74
C LYS A 88 1.44 -3.10 20.67
N ARG A 89 2.00 -3.39 19.47
CA ARG A 89 3.08 -4.37 19.31
C ARG A 89 4.39 -3.89 19.91
N ARG A 90 4.70 -2.60 19.78
CA ARG A 90 5.87 -1.99 20.43
C ARG A 90 5.83 -2.19 21.94
N ILE A 91 4.69 -1.95 22.57
CA ILE A 91 4.51 -2.12 24.02
C ILE A 91 4.64 -3.58 24.46
N LYS A 92 4.28 -4.55 23.62
CA LYS A 92 4.41 -6.00 23.92
C LYS A 92 5.81 -6.57 23.72
N ALA A 93 6.65 -5.91 22.91
CA ALA A 93 7.99 -6.36 22.58
C ALA A 93 9.08 -5.75 23.49
N VAL A 94 8.68 -4.88 24.42
CA VAL A 94 9.49 -4.29 25.50
C VAL A 94 9.06 -4.93 26.81
#